data_AF-A0A2P6SG16-F1
#
_entry.id   AF-A0A2P6SG16-F1
#
_cell.length_a   1.000
_cell.length_b   1.000
_cell.length_c   1.000
_cell.angle_alpha   90.00
_cell.angle_beta   90.00
_cell.angle_gamma   90.00
#
_symmetry.space_group_name_H-M   'P 1'
#
loop_
_entity.id
_entity.type
_entity.pdbx_description
1 polymer ?
#
loop_
_entity_poly.entity_id
_entity_poly.type
_entity_poly.pdbx_seq_one_letter_code
_entity_poly.pdbx_strand_id
1 'polypeptide(L)'
;MHILVFDNGQNARETLDITTLTIASEKLHIFNGDMNQPESFSAAIEGCIGVFHVAHPMPNKELDEESVTKKSVEGTIGILKACRNAKTVKRVV
;
A
#
# COMPACT_ATOMS: atom_id res chain seq x y z
N MET A 1 -14.60 0.90 6.44
CA MET A 1 -13.84 1.06 5.18
C MET A 1 -12.56 1.78 5.56
N HIS A 2 -11.53 1.03 5.94
CA HIS A 2 -10.23 1.61 6.30
C HIS A 2 -9.47 1.85 5.01
N ILE A 3 -9.21 3.12 4.69
CA ILE A 3 -8.40 3.50 3.53
C ILE A 3 -6.95 3.33 3.96
N LEU A 4 -6.23 2.44 3.27
CA LEU A 4 -4.81 2.20 3.47
C LEU A 4 -4.05 2.97 2.40
N VAL A 5 -3.21 3.91 2.83
CA VAL A 5 -2.30 4.65 1.94
C VAL A 5 -0.88 4.20 2.27
N PHE A 6 -0.16 3.76 1.24
CA PHE A 6 1.24 3.38 1.34
C PHE A 6 2.09 4.55 0.86
N ASP A 7 2.84 5.16 1.78
CA ASP A 7 3.90 6.10 1.42
C ASP A 7 5.14 5.31 1.03
N ASN A 8 5.40 5.23 -0.27
CA ASN A 8 6.65 4.70 -0.79
C ASN A 8 7.57 5.90 -1.00
N GLY A 9 8.34 6.25 0.04
CA GLY A 9 9.01 7.53 0.25
C GLY A 9 10.01 8.00 -0.81
N GLN A 10 9.60 8.17 -2.06
CA GLN A 10 10.36 8.80 -3.13
C GLN A 10 9.45 9.50 -4.15
N ASN A 11 9.14 10.77 -3.87
CA ASN A 11 9.29 11.93 -4.75
C ASN A 11 8.45 13.09 -4.20
N ALA A 12 9.10 14.21 -3.88
CA ALA A 12 8.45 15.46 -3.53
C ALA A 12 7.84 16.11 -4.80
N ARG A 13 6.78 15.52 -5.34
CA ARG A 13 5.89 16.17 -6.30
C ARG A 13 4.59 16.47 -5.58
N GLU A 14 4.29 17.76 -5.42
CA GLU A 14 3.06 18.36 -4.86
C GLU A 14 2.08 17.32 -4.30
N THR A 15 2.43 16.75 -3.15
CA THR A 15 1.60 15.76 -2.48
C THR A 15 0.45 16.51 -1.82
N LEU A 16 -0.77 16.21 -2.25
CA LEU A 16 -1.95 16.62 -1.51
C LEU A 16 -1.87 15.99 -0.12
N ASP A 17 -1.89 16.82 0.91
CA ASP A 17 -1.96 16.34 2.28
C ASP A 17 -3.33 15.72 2.53
N ILE A 18 -3.41 14.39 2.46
CA ILE A 18 -4.65 13.64 2.65
C ILE A 18 -5.20 13.79 4.08
N THR A 19 -4.42 14.31 5.03
CA THR A 19 -4.88 14.59 6.39
C THR A 19 -5.84 15.78 6.45
N THR A 20 -5.86 16.64 5.42
CA THR A 20 -6.77 17.79 5.36
C THR A 20 -8.16 17.44 4.81
N LEU A 21 -8.41 16.18 4.44
CA LEU A 21 -9.74 15.75 4.00
C LEU A 21 -10.73 15.86 5.17
N THR A 22 -11.96 16.31 4.89
CA THR A 22 -12.99 16.65 5.90
C THR A 22 -13.27 15.56 6.94
N ILE A 23 -12.98 14.29 6.64
CA ILE A 23 -13.25 13.14 7.52
C ILE A 23 -11.96 12.36 7.85
N ALA A 24 -10.78 12.91 7.52
CA ALA A 24 -9.51 12.23 7.76
C ALA A 24 -9.27 11.95 9.24
N SER A 25 -9.48 12.94 10.11
CA SER A 25 -9.25 12.79 11.56
C SER A 25 -10.09 11.70 12.23
N GLU A 26 -11.21 11.29 11.62
CA GLU A 26 -12.11 10.28 12.20
C GLU A 26 -11.90 8.87 11.61
N LYS A 27 -11.47 8.77 10.35
CA LYS A 27 -11.51 7.50 9.59
C LYS A 27 -10.21 7.15 8.88
N LEU A 28 -9.28 8.09 8.75
CA LEU A 28 -7.98 7.85 8.13
C LEU A 28 -7.02 7.32 9.18
N HIS A 29 -6.43 6.17 8.89
CA HIS A 29 -5.34 5.61 9.66
C HIS A 29 -4.16 5.45 8.72
N ILE A 30 -3.04 6.08 9.06
CA ILE A 30 -1.83 6.07 8.25
C ILE A 30 -0.89 5.00 8.80
N PHE A 31 -0.41 4.13 7.92
CA PHE A 31 0.56 3.09 8.22
C PHE A 31 1.73 3.21 7.26
N ASN A 32 2.94 2.89 7.73
CA ASN A 32 4.09 2.75 6.85
C ASN A 32 4.01 1.40 6.12
N GLY A 33 4.32 1.37 4.83
CA GLY A 33 4.47 0.14 4.08
C GLY A 33 5.49 0.27 2.96
N ASP A 34 6.32 -0.75 2.79
CA ASP A 34 7.37 -0.81 1.77
C ASP A 34 7.20 -2.08 0.94
N MET A 35 7.07 -1.93 -0.38
CA MET A 35 6.92 -3.06 -1.30
C MET A 35 8.12 -4.03 -1.31
N ASN A 36 9.28 -3.62 -0.81
CA ASN A 36 10.42 -4.53 -0.59
C ASN A 36 10.27 -5.39 0.69
N GLN A 37 9.38 -5.00 1.61
CA GLN A 37 9.11 -5.65 2.90
C GLN A 37 7.60 -5.90 3.04
N PRO A 38 7.01 -6.89 2.35
CA PRO A 38 5.56 -7.04 2.30
C PRO A 38 4.88 -7.30 3.65
N GLU A 39 5.63 -7.74 4.66
CA GLU A 39 5.18 -7.86 6.04
C GLU A 39 4.81 -6.52 6.68
N SER A 40 5.39 -5.40 6.21
CA SER A 40 5.08 -4.05 6.67
C SER A 40 3.60 -3.67 6.46
N PHE A 41 2.93 -4.33 5.52
CA PHE A 41 1.51 -4.14 5.22
C PHE A 41 0.58 -4.86 6.20
N SER A 42 1.10 -5.77 7.05
CA SER A 42 0.26 -6.66 7.87
C SER A 42 -0.59 -5.90 8.87
N ALA A 43 -0.01 -4.90 9.56
CA ALA A 43 -0.73 -4.09 10.55
C ALA A 43 -1.86 -3.26 9.91
N ALA A 44 -1.62 -2.79 8.69
CA ALA A 44 -2.61 -2.09 7.88
C ALA A 44 -3.77 -3.02 7.47
N ILE A 45 -3.46 -4.26 7.09
CA ILE A 45 -4.43 -5.22 6.54
C ILE A 45 -5.24 -5.93 7.63
N GLU A 46 -4.72 -6.02 8.85
CA GLU A 46 -5.41 -6.69 9.96
C GLU A 46 -6.79 -6.07 10.24
N GLY A 47 -7.82 -6.93 10.34
CA GLY A 47 -9.20 -6.49 10.54
C GLY A 47 -9.89 -5.89 9.30
N CYS A 48 -9.18 -5.68 8.19
CA CYS A 48 -9.79 -5.18 6.96
C CYS A 48 -10.73 -6.20 6.33
N ILE A 49 -11.87 -5.72 5.81
CA ILE A 49 -12.85 -6.53 5.06
C ILE A 49 -12.56 -6.47 3.55
N GLY A 50 -11.96 -5.39 3.07
CA GLY A 50 -11.52 -5.24 1.69
C GLY A 50 -10.24 -4.43 1.63
N VAL A 51 -9.41 -4.72 0.63
CA VAL A 51 -8.11 -4.06 0.41
C VAL A 51 -8.06 -3.53 -1.02
N PHE A 52 -7.67 -2.28 -1.19
CA PHE A 52 -7.42 -1.68 -2.50
C PHE A 52 -5.90 -1.53 -2.68
N HIS A 53 -5.31 -2.30 -3.59
CA HIS A 53 -3.90 -2.21 -3.90
C HIS A 53 -3.69 -1.23 -5.07
N VAL A 54 -3.44 0.03 -4.73
CA VAL A 54 -3.20 1.11 -5.71
C VAL A 54 -1.70 1.40 -5.89
N ALA A 55 -0.88 0.98 -4.93
CA ALA A 55 0.57 1.27 -4.93
C ALA A 55 1.29 0.53 -6.07
N HIS A 56 2.07 1.27 -6.86
CA HIS A 56 2.90 0.73 -7.94
C HIS A 56 4.23 1.51 -7.98
N PRO A 57 5.39 0.84 -8.09
CA PRO A 57 6.66 1.54 -8.24
C PRO A 57 6.71 2.20 -9.63
N MET A 58 7.15 3.45 -9.69
CA MET A 58 7.34 4.15 -10.96
C MET A 58 8.79 4.03 -11.42
N PRO A 59 9.05 3.76 -12.71
CA PRO A 59 10.41 3.71 -13.24
C PRO A 59 11.12 5.06 -13.08
N ASN A 60 12.41 5.01 -12.77
CA ASN A 60 13.26 6.19 -12.61
C ASN A 60 14.72 5.86 -12.99
N LYS A 61 15.67 6.76 -12.71
CA LYS A 61 17.09 6.54 -13.06
C LYS A 61 17.73 5.33 -12.38
N GLU A 62 17.18 4.87 -11.26
CA GLU A 62 17.69 3.77 -10.43
C GLU A 62 16.84 2.50 -10.55
N LEU A 63 15.62 2.62 -11.09
CA LEU A 63 14.63 1.53 -11.24
C LEU A 63 14.23 1.42 -12.71
N ASP A 64 14.83 0.46 -13.41
CA ASP A 64 14.48 0.10 -14.78
C ASP A 64 13.16 -0.69 -14.86
N GLU A 65 12.65 -0.88 -16.08
CA GLU A 65 11.36 -1.53 -16.30
C GLU A 65 11.31 -2.98 -15.80
N GLU A 66 12.42 -3.70 -15.90
CA GLU A 66 12.52 -5.09 -15.40
C GLU A 66 12.42 -5.11 -13.87
N SER A 67 13.17 -4.23 -13.20
CA SER A 67 13.15 -4.09 -11.74
C SER A 67 11.78 -3.63 -11.23
N VAL A 68 11.15 -2.68 -11.93
CA VAL A 68 9.76 -2.24 -11.64
C VAL A 68 8.79 -3.40 -11.76
N THR A 69 8.88 -4.19 -12.83
CA THR A 69 8.01 -5.35 -13.06
C THR A 69 8.19 -6.38 -11.96
N LYS A 70 9.44 -6.76 -11.66
CA LYS A 70 9.76 -7.72 -10.61
C LYS A 70 9.24 -7.26 -9.24
N LYS A 71 9.54 -6.01 -8.86
CA LYS A 71 9.10 -5.42 -7.58
C LYS A 71 7.57 -5.36 -7.47
N SER A 72 6.89 -5.02 -8.56
CA SER A 72 5.42 -4.99 -8.60
C SER A 72 4.82 -6.37 -8.37
N VAL A 73 5.35 -7.39 -9.04
CA VAL A 73 4.89 -8.78 -8.90
C VAL A 73 5.14 -9.30 -7.48
N GLU A 74 6.37 -9.16 -6.98
CA GLU A 74 6.75 -9.63 -5.64
C GLU A 74 5.98 -8.90 -4.53
N GLY A 75 5.87 -7.57 -4.63
CA GLY A 75 5.09 -6.74 -3.71
C GLY A 75 3.61 -7.12 -3.69
N THR A 76 2.99 -7.28 -4.86
CA THR A 76 1.58 -7.71 -4.97
C THR A 76 1.38 -9.09 -4.34
N ILE A 77 2.24 -10.05 -4.64
CA ILE A 77 2.16 -11.41 -4.04
C ILE A 77 2.25 -11.33 -2.51
N GLY A 78 3.13 -10.50 -1.98
CA GLY A 78 3.29 -10.30 -0.54
C GLY A 78 2.04 -9.72 0.11
N ILE A 79 1.43 -8.70 -0.49
CA ILE A 79 0.17 -8.10 -0.03
C ILE A 79 -0.96 -9.13 -0.06
N LEU A 80 -1.09 -9.92 -1.14
CA LEU A 80 -2.10 -10.97 -1.23
C LEU A 80 -1.93 -12.06 -0.16
N LYS A 81 -0.68 -12.41 0.19
CA LYS A 81 -0.39 -13.31 1.32
C LYS A 81 -0.80 -12.70 2.66
N ALA A 82 -0.53 -11.41 2.89
CA ALA A 82 -0.96 -10.72 4.11
C ALA A 82 -2.50 -10.68 4.22
N CYS A 83 -3.21 -10.37 3.13
CA CYS A 83 -4.68 -10.44 3.07
C CYS A 83 -5.21 -11.82 3.43
N ARG A 84 -4.60 -12.88 2.89
CA ARG A 84 -4.96 -14.27 3.20
C ARG A 84 -4.74 -14.58 4.69
N ASN A 85 -3.63 -14.12 5.25
CA ASN A 85 -3.27 -14.39 6.65
C ASN A 85 -4.17 -13.65 7.64
N ALA A 86 -4.69 -12.46 7.29
CA ALA A 86 -5.61 -11.70 8.12
C ALA A 86 -6.97 -12.38 8.32
N LYS A 87 -7.38 -13.28 7.40
CA LYS A 87 -8.66 -14.05 7.43
C LYS A 87 -9.95 -13.21 7.40
N THR A 88 -9.87 -11.89 7.56
CA THR A 88 -11.02 -10.97 7.52
C THR A 88 -11.30 -10.41 6.13
N VAL A 89 -10.30 -10.41 5.23
CA VAL A 89 -10.39 -9.83 3.89
C VAL A 89 -11.27 -10.70 3.00
N LYS A 90 -12.34 -10.11 2.47
CA LYS A 90 -13.31 -10.75 1.56
C LYS A 90 -13.07 -10.43 0.09
N ARG A 91 -12.41 -9.32 -0.21
CA ARG A 91 -12.10 -8.89 -1.58
C ARG A 91 -10.84 -8.03 -1.61
N VAL A 92 -10.00 -8.27 -2.61
CA VAL A 92 -8.91 -7.37 -2.99
C VAL A 92 -9.28 -6.73 -4.33
N VAL A 93 -9.02 -5.43 -4.46
CA VAL A 93 -9.20 -4.63 -5.68
C VAL A 93 -7.88 -4.05 -6.09
#